data_AF-A0A1Q7Y4I4-F1
#
_entry.id   AF-A0A1Q7Y4I4-F1
#
_cell.length_a   1.000
_cell.length_b   1.000
_cell.length_c   1.000
_cell.angle_alpha   90.00
_cell.angle_beta   90.00
_cell.angle_gamma   90.00
#
_symmetry.space_group_name_H-M   'P 1'
#
loop_
_entity.id
_entity.type
_entity.pdbx_description
1 polymer ?
#
loop_
_entity_poly.entity_id
_entity_poly.type
_entity_poly.pdbx_seq_one_letter_code
_entity_poly.pdbx_strand_id
1 'polypeptide(L)'
;MTPRAPAAISLLVVRLAAPYCSPAPADAMNAEVVPMASDRRSAADPTAPTEGAMKISEEVKACIDRWIRKHGLNDVGDPPDTAYIGGTPLFDEHSGKRMDRYEYILLRHPELKDCKGDGP
;
A
#
# COMPACT_ATOMS: atom_id res chain seq x y z
N MET A 1 -12.49 51.86 45.01
CA MET A 1 -13.54 52.65 44.33
C MET A 1 -13.57 52.24 42.86
N THR A 2 -14.53 51.39 42.49
CA THR A 2 -15.16 51.38 41.13
C THR A 2 -16.14 52.56 41.05
N PRO A 3 -16.73 52.99 39.90
CA PRO A 3 -17.09 52.25 38.66
C PRO A 3 -16.72 53.03 37.36
N ARG A 4 -17.05 52.68 36.10
CA ARG A 4 -18.24 52.09 35.50
C ARG A 4 -17.96 51.76 34.01
N ALA A 5 -18.44 50.61 33.51
CA ALA A 5 -18.55 50.26 32.08
C ALA A 5 -19.95 50.70 31.54
N PRO A 6 -20.48 50.27 30.36
CA PRO A 6 -19.89 49.75 29.11
C PRO A 6 -20.52 50.38 27.83
N ALA A 7 -20.02 50.03 26.64
CA ALA A 7 -20.86 49.97 25.42
C ALA A 7 -20.35 48.88 24.48
N ALA A 8 -21.24 47.92 24.21
CA ALA A 8 -21.02 46.76 23.36
C ALA A 8 -21.41 47.07 21.91
N ILE A 9 -20.71 46.50 20.93
CA ILE A 9 -21.18 46.36 19.55
C ILE A 9 -20.97 44.90 19.14
N SER A 10 -22.08 44.17 19.14
CA SER A 10 -22.20 42.83 18.56
C SER A 10 -22.11 42.92 17.03
N LEU A 11 -21.27 42.08 16.42
CA LEU A 11 -21.43 41.71 15.01
C LEU A 11 -21.61 40.20 14.90
N LEU A 12 -22.73 39.90 14.25
CA LEU A 12 -23.44 38.64 14.08
C LEU A 12 -22.60 37.64 13.28
N VAL A 13 -22.36 36.45 13.84
CA VAL A 13 -21.73 35.33 13.13
C VAL A 13 -22.81 34.60 12.32
N VAL A 14 -22.82 34.78 10.99
CA VAL A 14 -23.69 34.01 10.10
C VAL A 14 -23.07 32.63 9.89
N ARG A 15 -23.65 31.62 10.53
CA ARG A 15 -23.35 30.20 10.25
C ARG A 15 -24.15 29.72 9.06
N LEU A 16 -23.48 29.51 7.93
CA LEU A 16 -24.02 28.78 6.77
C LEU A 16 -24.16 27.30 7.13
N ALA A 17 -25.36 26.89 7.53
CA ALA A 17 -25.74 25.48 7.59
C ALA A 17 -26.22 25.06 6.19
N ALA A 18 -25.45 24.22 5.50
CA ALA A 18 -25.89 23.58 4.26
C ALA A 18 -26.88 22.46 4.61
N PRO A 19 -28.11 22.46 4.06
CA PRO A 19 -29.06 21.37 4.27
C PRO A 19 -28.64 20.16 3.43
N TYR A 20 -28.12 19.13 4.08
CA TYR A 20 -28.10 17.78 3.54
C TYR A 20 -29.56 17.36 3.27
N CYS A 21 -29.91 17.21 2.00
CA CYS A 21 -31.15 16.55 1.61
C CYS A 21 -30.92 15.79 0.30
N SER A 22 -30.73 14.48 0.40
CA SER A 22 -31.16 13.54 -0.64
C SER A 22 -31.19 12.14 -0.03
N PRO A 23 -32.38 11.53 0.02
CA PRO A 23 -32.54 10.36 -0.83
C PRO A 23 -33.93 10.19 -1.48
N ALA A 24 -33.87 9.64 -2.71
CA ALA A 24 -34.77 8.69 -3.40
C ALA A 24 -36.17 9.22 -3.89
N PRO A 25 -36.78 8.65 -4.97
CA PRO A 25 -37.06 7.22 -5.10
C PRO A 25 -36.82 6.56 -6.48
N ALA A 26 -36.89 5.23 -6.43
CA ALA A 26 -36.95 4.27 -7.52
C ALA A 26 -38.24 4.38 -8.34
N ASP A 27 -38.18 4.11 -9.64
CA ASP A 27 -39.08 3.16 -10.32
C ASP A 27 -38.68 2.92 -11.80
N ALA A 28 -38.74 1.63 -12.21
CA ALA A 28 -39.22 1.09 -13.49
C ALA A 28 -38.70 1.64 -14.86
N MET A 29 -38.42 0.88 -15.93
CA MET A 29 -38.54 -0.53 -16.35
C MET A 29 -37.78 -0.64 -17.69
N ASN A 30 -37.04 -1.72 -17.97
CA ASN A 30 -37.51 -2.73 -18.93
C ASN A 30 -36.54 -3.91 -19.04
N ALA A 31 -37.14 -5.09 -19.01
CA ALA A 31 -36.51 -6.39 -19.16
C ALA A 31 -36.34 -6.74 -20.64
N GLU A 32 -35.19 -7.28 -21.01
CA GLU A 32 -35.12 -8.40 -21.95
C GLU A 32 -34.12 -9.43 -21.43
N VAL A 33 -34.63 -10.65 -21.29
CA VAL A 33 -33.95 -11.83 -20.80
C VAL A 33 -33.17 -12.44 -21.96
N VAL A 34 -31.84 -12.59 -21.80
CA VAL A 34 -31.05 -13.50 -22.65
C VAL A 34 -30.34 -14.49 -21.73
N PRO A 35 -30.67 -15.80 -21.74
CA PRO A 35 -29.90 -16.78 -21.00
C PRO A 35 -28.76 -17.27 -21.91
N MET A 36 -27.60 -16.61 -21.84
CA MET A 36 -26.35 -17.24 -22.29
C MET A 36 -25.63 -17.84 -21.08
N ALA A 37 -25.99 -19.08 -20.77
CA ALA A 37 -25.10 -19.97 -20.05
C ALA A 37 -23.88 -20.26 -20.94
N SER A 38 -22.72 -19.66 -20.62
CA SER A 38 -21.43 -20.24 -20.95
C SER A 38 -20.35 -19.60 -20.10
N ASP A 39 -20.18 -20.17 -18.92
CA ASP A 39 -18.88 -20.59 -18.40
C ASP A 39 -17.65 -19.81 -18.94
N ARG A 40 -17.23 -18.77 -18.21
CA ARG A 40 -15.81 -18.54 -17.89
C ARG A 40 -15.69 -17.97 -16.48
N ARG A 41 -15.50 -18.87 -15.53
CA ARG A 41 -14.73 -18.58 -14.31
C ARG A 41 -13.42 -17.91 -14.73
N SER A 42 -13.28 -16.63 -14.44
CA SER A 42 -11.96 -16.03 -14.26
C SER A 42 -12.11 -14.84 -13.33
N ALA A 43 -12.58 -15.15 -12.11
CA ALA A 43 -11.92 -14.58 -10.96
C ALA A 43 -10.47 -15.04 -11.09
N ALA A 44 -9.63 -14.21 -11.71
CA ALA A 44 -8.20 -14.32 -11.51
C ALA A 44 -8.01 -14.24 -10.00
N ASP A 45 -7.75 -15.40 -9.43
CA ASP A 45 -7.40 -15.60 -8.04
C ASP A 45 -6.25 -14.63 -7.72
N PRO A 46 -6.44 -13.62 -6.83
CA PRO A 46 -5.36 -12.69 -6.48
C PRO A 46 -4.23 -13.38 -5.72
N THR A 47 -4.35 -14.68 -5.46
CA THR A 47 -3.37 -15.52 -4.77
C THR A 47 -2.65 -16.52 -5.66
N ALA A 48 -2.74 -16.42 -7.00
CA ALA A 48 -1.92 -17.25 -7.89
C ALA A 48 -0.42 -17.06 -7.54
N PRO A 49 0.26 -18.07 -6.95
CA PRO A 49 1.65 -17.95 -6.58
C PRO A 49 2.45 -17.88 -7.87
N THR A 50 3.18 -16.77 -8.06
CA THR A 50 4.13 -16.61 -9.15
C THR A 50 5.08 -17.82 -9.14
N GLU A 51 4.92 -18.67 -10.15
CA GLU A 51 5.58 -19.97 -10.29
C GLU A 51 7.07 -19.73 -10.57
N GLY A 52 7.84 -19.56 -9.50
CA GLY A 52 9.26 -19.17 -9.55
C GLY A 52 9.76 -18.47 -8.30
N ALA A 53 8.86 -17.97 -7.43
CA ALA A 53 9.28 -17.39 -6.15
C ALA A 53 9.90 -18.48 -5.26
N MET A 54 11.21 -18.38 -5.03
CA MET A 54 11.90 -19.18 -4.02
C MET A 54 11.11 -19.06 -2.71
N LYS A 55 10.71 -20.19 -2.10
CA LYS A 55 9.98 -20.18 -0.82
C LYS A 55 10.92 -19.74 0.29
N ILE A 56 11.04 -18.43 0.49
CA ILE A 56 11.75 -17.81 1.61
C ILE A 56 10.82 -17.87 2.82
N SER A 57 11.30 -18.43 3.93
CA SER A 57 10.48 -18.59 5.13
C SER A 57 10.17 -17.24 5.79
N GLU A 58 9.04 -17.16 6.50
CA GLU A 58 8.63 -15.92 7.17
C GLU A 58 9.62 -15.50 8.26
N GLU A 59 10.31 -16.46 8.88
CA GLU A 59 11.36 -16.19 9.87
C GLU A 59 12.56 -15.46 9.24
N VAL A 60 12.96 -15.87 8.03
CA VAL A 60 14.04 -15.24 7.26
C VAL A 60 13.62 -13.83 6.84
N LYS A 61 12.39 -13.66 6.34
CA LYS A 61 11.83 -12.33 5.99
C LYS A 61 11.84 -11.39 7.19
N ALA A 62 11.36 -11.86 8.34
CA ALA A 62 11.35 -11.09 9.56
C ALA A 62 12.77 -10.73 10.05
N CYS A 63 13.76 -11.60 9.83
CA CYS A 63 15.15 -11.23 10.08
C CYS A 63 15.61 -10.10 9.16
N ILE A 64 15.41 -10.24 7.85
CA ILE A 64 15.80 -9.25 6.85
C ILE A 64 15.19 -7.88 7.21
N ASP A 65 13.91 -7.85 7.57
CA ASP A 65 13.22 -6.60 7.94
C ASP A 65 13.82 -5.97 9.21
N ARG A 66 14.27 -6.76 10.20
CA ARG A 66 14.97 -6.22 11.38
C ARG A 66 16.34 -5.66 11.00
N TRP A 67 17.10 -6.38 10.18
CA TRP A 67 18.40 -5.96 9.69
C TRP A 67 18.31 -4.62 8.94
N ILE A 68 17.33 -4.47 8.03
CA ILE A 68 17.06 -3.21 7.31
C ILE A 68 16.82 -2.06 8.28
N ARG A 69 15.87 -2.24 9.22
CA ARG A 69 15.52 -1.18 10.17
C ARG A 69 16.67 -0.79 11.07
N LYS A 70 17.45 -1.77 11.55
CA LYS A 70 18.59 -1.52 12.44
C LYS A 70 19.69 -0.70 11.77
N HIS A 71 19.93 -0.96 10.49
CA HIS A 71 21.00 -0.32 9.72
C HIS A 71 20.55 0.95 8.99
N GLY A 72 19.26 1.31 9.05
CA GLY A 72 18.73 2.49 8.36
C GLY A 72 18.80 2.36 6.84
N LEU A 73 18.65 1.14 6.33
CA LEU A 73 18.67 0.84 4.90
C LEU A 73 17.30 1.10 4.26
N ASN A 74 17.28 1.17 2.93
CA ASN A 74 16.04 1.25 2.18
C ASN A 74 15.32 -0.11 2.13
N ASP A 75 14.15 -0.14 1.49
CA ASP A 75 13.28 -1.32 1.46
C ASP A 75 13.90 -2.57 0.81
N VAL A 76 14.96 -2.40 0.02
CA VAL A 76 15.67 -3.49 -0.67
C VAL A 76 17.05 -3.75 -0.09
N GLY A 77 17.36 -3.18 1.08
CA GLY A 77 18.64 -3.41 1.78
C GLY A 77 19.84 -2.61 1.26
N ASP A 78 19.63 -1.63 0.39
CA ASP A 78 20.69 -0.71 -0.07
C ASP A 78 20.71 0.57 0.80
N PRO A 79 21.76 1.42 0.73
CA PRO A 79 21.81 2.71 1.42
C PRO A 79 20.59 3.61 1.10
N PRO A 80 20.12 4.44 2.05
CA PRO A 80 18.89 5.22 1.90
C PRO A 80 18.96 6.28 0.78
N ASP A 81 20.15 6.71 0.40
CA ASP A 81 20.44 7.69 -0.66
C ASP A 81 20.72 7.03 -2.02
N THR A 82 20.50 5.72 -2.15
CA THR A 82 20.68 4.99 -3.41
C THR A 82 19.66 5.44 -4.45
N ALA A 83 20.15 5.98 -5.56
CA ALA A 83 19.35 6.30 -6.73
C ALA A 83 19.39 5.16 -7.75
N TYR A 84 18.21 4.76 -8.25
CA TYR A 84 18.07 3.74 -9.28
C TYR A 84 17.64 4.38 -10.60
N ILE A 85 18.55 4.39 -11.57
CA ILE A 85 18.25 4.81 -12.93
C ILE A 85 17.27 3.79 -13.51
N GLY A 86 16.09 4.23 -13.94
CA GLY A 86 15.04 3.32 -14.45
C GLY A 86 14.06 2.79 -13.39
N GLY A 87 14.07 3.31 -12.15
CA GLY A 87 12.98 3.04 -11.19
C GLY A 87 13.40 2.25 -9.95
N THR A 88 13.11 0.95 -9.89
CA THR A 88 13.48 0.09 -8.73
C THR A 88 14.34 -1.07 -9.23
N PRO A 89 15.28 -1.59 -8.43
CA PRO A 89 16.13 -2.70 -8.87
C PRO A 89 15.36 -4.03 -8.99
N LEU A 90 14.09 -4.05 -8.55
CA LEU A 90 13.21 -5.21 -8.59
C LEU A 90 12.52 -5.41 -9.95
N PHE A 91 12.70 -4.50 -10.92
CA PHE A 91 12.10 -4.62 -12.24
C PHE A 91 13.20 -4.69 -13.30
N ASP A 92 13.15 -5.75 -14.10
CA ASP A 92 14.00 -5.90 -15.29
C ASP A 92 13.23 -5.36 -16.50
N GLU A 93 13.63 -4.19 -17.00
CA GLU A 93 13.01 -3.53 -18.15
C GLU A 93 13.20 -4.30 -19.47
N HIS A 94 14.26 -5.11 -19.59
CA HIS A 94 14.51 -5.89 -20.79
C HIS A 94 13.57 -7.10 -20.88
N SER A 95 13.38 -7.82 -19.77
CA SER A 95 12.51 -8.99 -19.72
C SER A 95 11.06 -8.68 -19.31
N GLY A 96 10.80 -7.48 -18.78
CA GLY A 96 9.51 -7.09 -18.22
C GLY A 96 9.13 -7.83 -16.92
N LYS A 97 10.08 -8.51 -16.28
CA LYS A 97 9.83 -9.32 -15.08
C LYS A 97 10.14 -8.57 -13.80
N ARG A 98 9.42 -8.92 -12.72
CA ARG A 98 9.71 -8.45 -11.37
C ARG A 98 10.39 -9.54 -10.55
N MET A 99 11.41 -9.16 -9.80
CA MET A 99 12.06 -10.01 -8.79
C MET A 99 11.39 -9.80 -7.43
N ASP A 100 11.29 -10.86 -6.62
CA ASP A 100 10.86 -10.72 -5.24
C ASP A 100 11.88 -9.90 -4.43
N ARG A 101 11.38 -9.07 -3.52
CA ARG A 101 12.22 -8.19 -2.70
C ARG A 101 13.21 -8.97 -1.84
N TYR A 102 12.76 -10.06 -1.20
CA TYR A 102 13.61 -10.86 -0.33
C TYR A 102 14.57 -11.71 -1.14
N GLU A 103 14.17 -12.17 -2.33
CA GLU A 103 15.07 -12.84 -3.26
C GLU A 103 16.23 -11.92 -3.67
N TYR A 104 15.93 -10.67 -4.05
CA TYR A 104 16.94 -9.66 -4.36
C TYR A 104 17.91 -9.42 -3.19
N ILE A 105 17.38 -9.29 -1.97
CA ILE A 105 18.19 -9.07 -0.77
C ILE A 105 19.08 -10.28 -0.51
N LEU A 106 18.54 -11.50 -0.55
CA LEU A 106 19.30 -12.73 -0.28
C LEU A 106 20.31 -13.07 -1.39
N LEU A 107 20.13 -12.53 -2.59
CA LEU A 107 21.12 -12.63 -3.67
C LEU A 107 22.37 -11.80 -3.34
N ARG A 108 22.20 -10.65 -2.69
CA ARG A 108 23.29 -9.73 -2.30
C ARG A 108 23.87 -10.03 -0.91
N HIS A 109 23.01 -10.50 -0.02
CA HIS A 109 23.30 -10.80 1.38
C HIS A 109 22.90 -12.25 1.71
N PRO A 110 23.58 -13.26 1.12
CA PRO A 110 23.26 -14.67 1.34
C PRO A 110 23.41 -15.09 2.81
N GLU A 111 24.23 -14.39 3.60
CA GLU A 111 24.43 -14.62 5.03
C GLU A 111 23.17 -14.41 5.88
N LEU A 112 22.20 -13.66 5.37
CA LEU A 112 20.92 -13.45 6.06
C LEU A 112 20.01 -14.69 6.05
N LYS A 113 20.34 -15.72 5.25
CA LYS A 113 19.63 -17.02 5.27
C LYS A 113 19.78 -17.74 6.60
N ASP A 114 20.95 -17.60 7.23
CA ASP A 114 21.32 -18.29 8.48
C ASP A 114 21.11 -17.41 9.71
N CYS A 115 20.33 -16.34 9.57
CA CYS A 115 20.26 -15.27 10.54
C CYS A 115 20.00 -15.74 11.98
N LYS A 116 21.02 -15.55 12.84
CA LYS A 116 20.96 -15.73 14.29
C LYS A 116 20.88 -14.38 15.02
N GLY A 117 20.00 -13.46 14.60
CA GLY A 117 19.84 -12.17 15.27
C GLY A 117 19.46 -11.01 14.35
N ASP A 118 20.33 -10.00 14.31
CA ASP A 118 20.11 -8.71 13.64
C ASP A 118 20.85 -8.57 12.28
N GLY A 119 21.35 -9.68 11.73
CA GLY A 119 22.25 -9.73 10.57
C GLY A 119 23.66 -10.24 10.94
N PRO A 120 24.59 -10.35 9.96
CA PRO A 120 26.02 -10.59 10.22
C PRO A 120 26.67 -9.47 11.04
#